data_AF-A0A0K3ASU6-F1
#
_entry.id   AF-A0A0K3ASU6-F1
#
_cell.length_a   1.000
_cell.length_b   1.000
_cell.length_c   1.000
_cell.angle_alpha   90.00
_cell.angle_beta   90.00
_cell.angle_gamma   90.00
#
_symmetry.space_group_name_H-M   'P 1'
#
loop_
_entity.id
_entity.type
_entity.pdbx_description
1 polymer ?
#
loop_
_entity_poly.entity_id
_entity_poly.type
_entity_poly.pdbx_seq_one_letter_code
_entity_poly.pdbx_strand_id
1 'polypeptide(L)'
;MFSKYLNDFPQNKDLYLKLKNVNAQTVDMNCSDPGFEAIAAQYLKVFDDVITAVEEKPGDVQTACDRLQAVGKMHRQKVSGMDGTMFQNMEEPFIQMVSHILQDRFNEKAEMLYRKFFQFCLKYLLEGFNG
;
A
#
# COMPACT_ATOMS: atom_id res chain seq x y z
N MET A 1 -3.41 -0.61 -8.01
CA MET A 1 -2.59 -1.20 -6.93
C MET A 1 -3.31 -2.34 -6.24
N PHE A 2 -4.42 -2.10 -5.51
CA PHE A 2 -5.02 -3.14 -4.67
C PHE A 2 -5.57 -4.36 -5.45
N SER A 3 -6.18 -4.14 -6.62
CA SER A 3 -6.58 -5.23 -7.53
C SER A 3 -5.41 -6.13 -7.91
N LYS A 4 -4.31 -5.54 -8.38
CA LYS A 4 -3.07 -6.27 -8.73
C LYS A 4 -2.53 -7.08 -7.56
N TYR A 5 -2.47 -6.48 -6.37
CA TYR A 5 -2.03 -7.19 -5.16
C TYR A 5 -2.90 -8.43 -4.88
N LEU A 6 -4.21 -8.31 -5.00
CA LEU A 6 -5.11 -9.45 -4.84
C LEU A 6 -4.96 -10.48 -5.97
N ASN A 7 -4.66 -10.06 -7.20
CA ASN A 7 -4.41 -11.00 -8.29
C ASN A 7 -3.11 -11.80 -8.08
N ASP A 8 -2.06 -11.14 -7.56
CA ASP A 8 -0.75 -11.77 -7.30
C ASP A 8 -0.78 -12.66 -6.05
N PHE A 9 -1.56 -12.27 -5.04
CA PHE A 9 -1.67 -12.94 -3.76
C PHE A 9 -3.15 -13.18 -3.37
N PRO A 10 -3.88 -14.00 -4.14
CA PRO A 10 -5.33 -14.17 -3.97
C PRO A 10 -5.73 -14.72 -2.59
N GLN A 11 -4.86 -15.49 -1.94
CA GLN A 11 -5.04 -15.96 -0.57
C GLN A 11 -5.14 -14.83 0.45
N ASN A 12 -4.53 -13.67 0.18
CA ASN A 12 -4.56 -12.54 1.12
C ASN A 12 -5.94 -11.88 1.19
N LYS A 13 -6.85 -12.17 0.24
CA LYS A 13 -8.25 -11.74 0.28
C LYS A 13 -8.91 -12.10 1.63
N ASP A 14 -8.58 -13.25 2.20
CA ASP A 14 -9.21 -13.76 3.42
C ASP A 14 -8.89 -12.91 4.67
N LEU A 15 -7.87 -12.05 4.59
CA LEU A 15 -7.54 -11.06 5.62
C LEU A 15 -8.54 -9.88 5.64
N TYR A 16 -9.40 -9.75 4.63
CA TYR A 16 -10.31 -8.63 4.45
C TYR A 16 -11.78 -9.09 4.48
N LEU A 17 -12.42 -9.01 5.64
CA LEU A 17 -13.83 -9.37 5.82
C LEU A 17 -14.79 -8.66 4.84
N LYS A 18 -14.45 -7.45 4.41
CA LYS A 18 -15.26 -6.64 3.49
C LYS A 18 -15.25 -7.18 2.05
N LEU A 19 -14.31 -8.05 1.69
CA LEU A 19 -14.14 -8.53 0.31
C LEU A 19 -14.87 -9.84 0.02
N LYS A 20 -15.83 -10.26 0.86
CA LYS A 20 -16.52 -11.55 0.70
C LYS A 20 -17.06 -11.81 -0.72
N ASN A 21 -17.53 -10.76 -1.41
CA ASN A 21 -18.13 -10.84 -2.75
C ASN A 21 -17.12 -10.62 -3.90
N VAL A 22 -15.86 -10.32 -3.60
CA VAL A 22 -14.84 -9.99 -4.60
C VAL A 22 -14.11 -11.26 -5.03
N ASN A 23 -13.95 -11.49 -6.33
CA ASN A 23 -13.05 -12.53 -6.83
C ASN A 23 -11.62 -11.97 -6.94
N ALA A 24 -10.74 -12.35 -6.01
CA ALA A 24 -9.36 -11.85 -5.96
C ALA A 24 -8.54 -12.18 -7.21
N GLN A 25 -8.84 -13.28 -7.92
CA GLN A 25 -8.09 -13.67 -9.12
C GLN A 25 -8.42 -12.81 -10.34
N THR A 26 -9.58 -12.15 -10.35
CA THR A 26 -10.09 -11.45 -11.54
C THR A 26 -10.51 -10.00 -11.27
N VAL A 27 -10.43 -9.54 -10.02
CA VAL A 27 -10.76 -8.15 -9.67
C VAL A 27 -9.82 -7.20 -10.38
N ASP A 28 -10.36 -6.12 -10.95
CA ASP A 28 -9.63 -5.11 -11.69
C ASP A 28 -9.98 -3.69 -11.19
N MET A 29 -9.54 -2.67 -11.93
CA MET A 29 -9.80 -1.26 -11.59
C MET A 29 -11.26 -0.81 -11.80
N ASN A 30 -12.09 -1.63 -12.48
CA ASN A 30 -13.49 -1.32 -12.76
C ASN A 30 -14.43 -1.93 -11.70
N CYS A 31 -13.89 -2.57 -10.67
CA CYS A 31 -14.68 -3.14 -9.58
C CYS A 31 -15.39 -2.06 -8.78
N SER A 32 -16.72 -2.10 -8.78
CA SER A 32 -17.60 -1.19 -8.03
C SER A 32 -18.16 -1.81 -6.75
N ASP A 33 -17.55 -2.90 -6.23
CA ASP A 33 -17.93 -3.44 -4.93
C ASP A 33 -17.57 -2.43 -3.82
N PRO A 34 -18.52 -1.98 -3.00
CA PRO A 34 -18.26 -0.95 -1.99
C PRO A 34 -17.21 -1.36 -0.96
N GLY A 35 -17.10 -2.67 -0.67
CA GLY A 35 -16.07 -3.21 0.21
C GLY A 35 -14.69 -3.08 -0.41
N PHE A 36 -14.57 -3.40 -1.70
CA PHE A 36 -13.33 -3.23 -2.47
C PHE A 36 -12.91 -1.75 -2.54
N GLU A 37 -13.81 -0.86 -2.96
CA GLU A 37 -13.53 0.58 -3.07
C GLU A 37 -13.06 1.17 -1.75
N ALA A 38 -13.74 0.83 -0.65
CA ALA A 38 -13.40 1.33 0.68
C ALA A 38 -11.99 0.87 1.13
N ILE A 39 -11.61 -0.38 0.87
CA ILE A 39 -10.27 -0.87 1.23
C ILE A 39 -9.20 -0.27 0.30
N ALA A 40 -9.43 -0.26 -1.01
CA ALA A 40 -8.51 0.32 -1.97
C ALA A 40 -8.21 1.80 -1.66
N ALA A 41 -9.24 2.57 -1.31
CA ALA A 41 -9.09 3.98 -0.91
C ALA A 41 -8.26 4.14 0.36
N GLN A 42 -8.43 3.28 1.37
CA GLN A 42 -7.64 3.35 2.61
C GLN A 42 -6.15 3.12 2.37
N TYR A 43 -5.80 2.19 1.47
CA TYR A 43 -4.41 1.94 1.12
C TYR A 43 -3.77 3.15 0.43
N LEU A 44 -4.47 3.74 -0.55
CA LEU A 44 -3.97 4.94 -1.24
C LEU A 44 -3.85 6.13 -0.28
N LYS A 45 -4.81 6.29 0.63
CA LYS A 45 -4.80 7.37 1.62
C LYS A 45 -3.56 7.34 2.52
N VAL A 46 -3.05 6.15 2.87
CA VAL A 46 -1.82 6.05 3.68
C VAL A 46 -0.64 6.66 2.93
N PHE A 47 -0.46 6.33 1.64
CA PHE A 47 0.63 6.88 0.84
C PHE A 47 0.46 8.39 0.58
N ASP A 48 -0.77 8.83 0.29
CA ASP A 48 -1.10 10.25 0.10
C ASP A 48 -0.78 11.08 1.35
N ASP A 49 -1.26 10.65 2.53
CA ASP A 49 -1.00 11.32 3.81
C ASP A 49 0.52 11.39 4.12
N VAL A 50 1.30 10.37 3.71
CA VAL A 50 2.76 10.35 3.87
C VAL A 50 3.45 11.32 2.92
N ILE A 51 3.01 11.38 1.66
CA ILE A 51 3.53 12.34 0.68
C ILE A 51 3.26 13.77 1.18
N THR A 52 2.03 14.07 1.59
CA THR A 52 1.67 15.38 2.12
C THR A 52 2.55 15.76 3.32
N ALA A 53 2.74 14.85 4.28
CA ALA A 53 3.57 15.14 5.46
C ALA A 53 5.04 15.42 5.07
N VAL A 54 5.59 14.71 4.09
CA VAL A 54 6.96 14.94 3.59
C VAL A 54 7.06 16.26 2.83
N GLU A 55 6.06 16.60 2.02
CA GLU A 55 6.03 17.84 1.24
C GLU A 55 5.88 19.08 2.13
N GLU A 56 5.05 19.00 3.18
CA GLU A 56 4.87 20.10 4.14
C GLU A 56 6.15 20.42 4.91
N LYS A 57 6.94 19.39 5.25
CA LYS A 57 8.21 19.54 6.01
C LYS A 57 9.30 18.60 5.51
N PRO A 58 9.96 18.92 4.37
CA PRO A 58 10.96 18.02 3.78
C PRO A 58 12.18 17.72 4.66
N GLY A 59 12.49 18.61 5.62
CA GLY A 59 13.57 18.43 6.60
C GLY A 59 13.18 17.72 7.89
N ASP A 60 11.88 17.49 8.12
CA ASP A 60 11.34 16.84 9.31
C ASP A 60 10.23 15.86 8.93
N VAL A 61 10.65 14.62 8.65
CA VAL A 61 9.76 13.54 8.22
C VAL A 61 9.18 12.75 9.40
N GLN A 62 9.36 13.18 10.64
CA GLN A 62 8.95 12.40 11.82
C GLN A 62 7.45 12.09 11.82
N THR A 63 6.62 13.06 11.39
CA THR A 63 5.16 12.86 11.30
C THR A 63 4.80 11.73 10.31
N ALA A 64 5.52 11.62 9.20
CA ALA A 64 5.34 10.53 8.24
C ALA A 64 5.78 9.19 8.84
N CYS A 65 6.93 9.15 9.53
CA CYS A 65 7.45 7.96 10.20
C CYS A 65 6.45 7.44 11.26
N ASP A 66 5.98 8.31 12.15
CA ASP A 66 5.05 7.96 13.23
C ASP A 66 3.75 7.37 12.68
N ARG A 67 3.24 7.94 11.59
CA ARG A 67 2.04 7.47 10.90
C ARG A 67 2.22 6.07 10.31
N LEU A 68 3.35 5.81 9.64
CA LEU A 68 3.68 4.49 9.09
C LEU A 68 3.84 3.45 10.20
N GLN A 69 4.55 3.79 11.28
CA GLN A 69 4.70 2.91 12.44
C GLN A 69 3.35 2.60 13.10
N ALA A 70 2.45 3.58 13.22
CA ALA A 70 1.09 3.37 13.73
C ALA A 70 0.28 2.40 12.86
N VAL A 71 0.40 2.50 11.53
CA VAL A 71 -0.23 1.55 10.59
C VAL A 71 0.36 0.14 10.75
N GLY A 72 1.69 0.00 10.85
CA GLY A 72 2.35 -1.28 11.11
C GLY A 72 1.87 -1.93 12.42
N LYS A 73 1.85 -1.15 13.51
CA LYS A 73 1.37 -1.59 14.83
C LYS A 73 -0.10 -2.02 14.79
N MET A 74 -0.94 -1.29 14.06
CA MET A 74 -2.36 -1.63 13.89
C MET A 74 -2.52 -2.99 13.21
N HIS A 75 -1.77 -3.27 12.14
CA HIS A 75 -1.82 -4.56 11.45
C HIS A 75 -1.38 -5.70 12.35
N ARG A 76 -0.27 -5.54 13.09
CA ARG A 76 0.21 -6.52 14.07
C ARG A 76 -0.88 -6.88 15.10
N GLN A 77 -1.63 -5.89 15.56
CA GLN A 77 -2.63 -6.07 16.61
C GLN A 77 -3.96 -6.63 16.11
N LYS A 78 -4.34 -6.36 14.86
CA LYS A 78 -5.70 -6.59 14.35
C LYS A 78 -5.81 -7.61 13.23
N VAL A 79 -4.71 -7.93 12.54
CA VAL A 79 -4.73 -8.82 11.38
C VAL A 79 -3.99 -10.11 11.72
N SER A 80 -4.75 -11.11 12.17
CA SER A 80 -4.21 -12.43 12.49
C SER A 80 -3.70 -13.13 11.22
N GLY A 81 -2.52 -13.76 11.31
CA GLY A 81 -1.93 -14.52 10.19
C GLY A 81 -1.19 -13.67 9.15
N MET A 82 -1.08 -12.36 9.37
CA MET A 82 -0.23 -11.50 8.56
C MET A 82 1.24 -11.61 9.00
N ASP A 83 2.15 -11.53 8.03
CA ASP A 83 3.58 -11.33 8.27
C ASP A 83 4.11 -10.09 7.54
N GLY A 84 5.37 -9.73 7.80
CA GLY A 84 6.00 -8.56 7.20
C GLY A 84 6.18 -8.64 5.67
N THR A 85 6.24 -9.85 5.09
CA THR A 85 6.39 -10.04 3.64
C THR A 85 5.16 -9.55 2.88
N MET A 86 3.98 -9.59 3.52
CA MET A 86 2.75 -9.07 2.92
C MET A 86 2.79 -7.55 2.67
N PHE A 87 3.57 -6.78 3.44
CA PHE A 87 3.85 -5.37 3.12
C PHE A 87 4.79 -5.25 1.92
N GLN A 88 5.83 -6.08 1.85
CA GLN A 88 6.80 -6.07 0.74
C GLN A 88 6.14 -6.40 -0.59
N ASN A 89 5.21 -7.36 -0.58
CA ASN A 89 4.41 -7.78 -1.73
C ASN A 89 3.56 -6.68 -2.37
N MET A 90 3.41 -5.51 -1.72
CA MET A 90 2.69 -4.36 -2.26
C MET A 90 3.57 -3.48 -3.18
N GLU A 91 4.89 -3.67 -3.22
CA GLU A 91 5.80 -2.81 -4.00
C GLU A 91 5.50 -2.86 -5.49
N GLU A 92 5.50 -4.04 -6.11
CA GLU A 92 5.23 -4.18 -7.54
C GLU A 92 3.81 -3.70 -7.92
N PRO A 93 2.74 -4.05 -7.17
CA PRO A 93 1.42 -3.45 -7.37
C PRO A 93 1.39 -1.92 -7.29
N PHE A 94 2.22 -1.31 -6.43
CA PHE A 94 2.34 0.14 -6.30
C PHE A 94 3.07 0.73 -7.51
N ILE A 95 4.21 0.16 -7.91
CA ILE A 95 4.98 0.62 -9.07
C ILE A 95 4.18 0.48 -10.37
N GLN A 96 3.46 -0.62 -10.56
CA GLN A 96 2.60 -0.80 -11.72
C GLN A 96 1.49 0.25 -11.79
N MET A 97 0.90 0.62 -10.64
CA MET A 97 -0.09 1.68 -10.58
C MET A 97 0.51 3.03 -10.98
N VAL A 98 1.68 3.37 -10.44
CA VAL A 98 2.39 4.61 -10.79
C VAL A 98 2.71 4.63 -12.28
N SER A 99 3.21 3.53 -12.84
CA SER A 99 3.49 3.39 -14.27
C SER A 99 2.23 3.64 -15.11
N HIS A 100 1.10 3.04 -14.73
CA HIS A 100 -0.17 3.23 -15.41
C HIS A 100 -0.67 4.68 -15.38
N ILE A 101 -0.51 5.37 -14.25
CA ILE A 101 -0.94 6.77 -14.07
C ILE A 101 -0.02 7.75 -14.81
N LEU A 102 1.30 7.53 -14.75
CA LEU A 102 2.27 8.45 -15.36
C LEU A 102 2.45 8.22 -16.86
N GLN A 103 2.10 7.04 -17.36
CA GLN A 103 2.19 6.69 -18.79
C GLN A 103 3.57 6.99 -19.37
N ASP A 104 3.65 7.83 -20.39
CA ASP A 104 4.89 8.26 -21.05
C ASP A 104 5.87 9.00 -20.11
N ARG A 105 5.39 9.55 -19.00
CA ARG A 105 6.22 10.18 -17.97
C ARG A 105 6.89 9.18 -17.04
N PHE A 106 6.51 7.90 -17.09
CA PHE A 106 7.15 6.85 -16.31
C PHE A 106 8.45 6.39 -16.99
N ASN A 107 9.58 6.91 -16.52
CA ASN A 107 10.92 6.53 -16.96
C ASN A 107 11.74 5.94 -15.79
N GLU A 108 12.96 5.47 -16.06
CA GLU A 108 13.85 4.87 -15.06
C GLU A 108 14.05 5.75 -13.82
N LYS A 109 14.12 7.08 -14.02
CA LYS A 109 14.30 8.04 -12.93
C LYS A 109 13.03 8.14 -12.08
N ALA A 110 11.86 8.17 -12.70
CA ALA A 110 10.58 8.13 -12.00
C ALA A 110 10.43 6.81 -11.22
N GLU A 111 10.67 5.67 -11.85
CA GLU A 111 10.61 4.36 -11.19
C GLU A 111 11.51 4.30 -9.95
N MET A 112 12.77 4.69 -10.09
CA MET A 112 13.72 4.72 -8.98
C MET A 112 13.24 5.59 -7.81
N LEU A 113 12.64 6.76 -8.09
CA LEU A 113 12.11 7.64 -7.05
C LEU A 113 10.92 7.01 -6.31
N TYR A 114 9.98 6.42 -7.04
CA TYR A 114 8.81 5.78 -6.43
C TYR A 114 9.16 4.49 -5.67
N ARG A 115 10.15 3.72 -6.16
CA ARG A 115 10.71 2.59 -5.39
C ARG A 115 11.36 3.07 -4.11
N LYS A 116 12.19 4.11 -4.16
CA LYS A 116 12.80 4.70 -2.96
C LYS A 116 11.75 5.19 -1.95
N PHE A 117 10.68 5.82 -2.43
CA PHE A 117 9.54 6.24 -1.60
C PHE A 117 8.84 5.02 -0.97
N PHE A 118 8.57 3.97 -1.74
CA PHE A 118 7.96 2.76 -1.20
C PHE A 118 8.85 2.10 -0.14
N GLN A 119 10.16 1.99 -0.39
CA GLN A 119 11.13 1.45 0.57
C GLN A 119 11.20 2.27 1.86
N PHE A 120 11.09 3.60 1.76
CA PHE A 120 10.93 4.46 2.94
C PHE A 120 9.66 4.08 3.73
N CYS A 121 8.52 3.94 3.05
CA CYS A 121 7.26 3.54 3.70
C CYS A 121 7.36 2.16 4.37
N LEU A 122 7.88 1.19 3.63
CA LEU A 122 8.07 -0.19 4.06
C LEU A 122 8.91 -0.29 5.33
N LYS A 123 10.03 0.45 5.39
CA LYS A 123 10.91 0.48 6.55
C LYS A 123 10.13 0.79 7.84
N TYR A 124 9.42 1.92 7.85
CA TYR A 124 8.70 2.37 9.05
C TYR A 124 7.43 1.57 9.34
N LEU A 125 6.76 1.03 8.30
CA LEU A 125 5.70 0.03 8.49
C LEU A 125 6.22 -1.20 9.23
N LEU A 126 7.37 -1.74 8.82
CA LEU A 126 7.98 -2.92 9.44
C LEU A 126 8.50 -2.64 10.84
N GLU A 127 9.06 -1.45 11.11
CA GLU A 127 9.41 -1.04 12.47
C GLU A 127 8.19 -1.08 13.40
N GLY A 128 7.08 -0.46 13.00
CA GLY A 128 5.84 -0.50 13.78
C GLY A 128 5.22 -1.90 13.92
N PHE A 129 5.35 -2.73 12.88
CA PHE A 129 4.84 -4.10 12.87
C PHE A 129 5.65 -5.04 13.78
N ASN A 130 6.98 -4.91 13.80
CA ASN A 130 7.85 -5.78 14.58
C ASN A 130 7.89 -5.41 16.07
N GLY A 131 7.69 -4.13 16.40
CA GLY A 131 7.68 -3.63 17.79
C GLY A 131 9.04 -3.20 18.28
#